data_AF-A0A9X1R5K0-F1
#
_entry.id   AF-A0A9X1R5K0-F1
#
_cell.length_a   1.000
_cell.length_b   1.000
_cell.length_c   1.000
_cell.angle_alpha   90.00
_cell.angle_beta   90.00
_cell.angle_gamma   90.00
#
_symmetry.space_group_name_H-M   'P 1'
#
loop_
_entity.id
_entity.type
_entity.pdbx_description
1 polymer ?
#
loop_
_entity_poly.entity_id
_entity_poly.type
_entity_poly.pdbx_seq_one_letter_code
_entity_poly.pdbx_strand_id
1 'polypeptide(L)'
;MNNRLILIYFLILTSNSFGQTIQELEYDLSWYSSSEKYGDKIEKAKRLQEIDPFNFRATEYICRYYYDRKIDSVSIYFDNLINKFPDKTEPYLLRSELLFLELDYRDKDEYNRRKVKYLKQALAISPNDSIIVFKLAEAYYKDFIFPLEKEQDWGFDFVDKLIDSTIAVKEKAVKRSTFENAADSSLNYLYQVWDLRKDKRDIIYYPIRQLECFLKQSDQTPIPKDAERDFNQCYFPSYYFTNLTDNWECDFSTDYLFEIESGKGTAEWLQVQLSDLKEDCLYNKELKQNSIIYRFTWLRSFHHPIAIRIEKVENEIMLYWKVGKGAGGYEPEGLKKSGKKKLRLKEWIEFEEIVKASSFDSLPNEKYIPMTDGATWTLERKKHESFKAHHSNSPNKEFSNACLYLLDLTNIKVKDDDKY
;
A
#
# COMPACT_ATOMS: atom_id res chain seq x y z
N MET A 1 36.56 36.43 -54.77
CA MET A 1 35.43 37.28 -54.32
C MET A 1 34.22 36.39 -54.05
N ASN A 2 33.83 36.38 -52.77
CA ASN A 2 32.49 36.22 -52.21
C ASN A 2 31.68 34.91 -52.35
N ASN A 3 31.24 34.45 -51.17
CA ASN A 3 29.95 33.83 -50.86
C ASN A 3 29.71 32.35 -51.17
N ARG A 4 30.50 31.42 -50.61
CA ARG A 4 30.07 30.01 -50.47
C ARG A 4 30.45 29.26 -49.18
N LEU A 5 30.89 29.96 -48.13
CA LEU A 5 31.40 29.31 -46.89
C LEU A 5 30.56 29.54 -45.61
N ILE A 6 29.38 30.18 -45.70
CA ILE A 6 28.58 30.53 -44.50
C ILE A 6 27.31 29.66 -44.32
N LEU A 7 27.01 28.72 -45.22
CA LEU A 7 25.77 27.93 -45.12
C LEU A 7 25.89 26.55 -44.44
N ILE A 8 27.08 26.11 -44.02
CA ILE A 8 27.26 24.78 -43.40
C ILE A 8 27.50 24.87 -41.88
N TYR A 9 27.75 26.06 -41.33
CA TYR A 9 27.93 26.24 -39.87
C TYR A 9 26.65 26.59 -39.09
N PHE A 10 25.50 26.75 -39.76
CA PHE A 10 24.22 27.07 -39.12
C PHE A 10 23.29 25.88 -38.89
N LEU A 11 23.71 24.66 -39.25
CA LEU A 11 22.89 23.43 -39.11
C LEU A 11 23.42 22.44 -38.06
N ILE A 12 24.47 22.79 -37.29
CA ILE A 12 25.02 21.98 -36.19
C ILE A 12 24.98 22.73 -34.84
N LEU A 13 24.14 23.76 -34.77
CA LEU A 13 23.72 24.41 -33.53
C LEU A 13 22.20 24.34 -33.38
N THR A 14 21.58 23.22 -33.80
CA THR A 14 20.37 22.77 -33.12
C THR A 14 20.83 22.38 -31.73
N SER A 15 20.85 23.38 -30.85
CA SER A 15 20.83 23.19 -29.41
C SER A 15 19.84 22.06 -29.14
N ASN A 16 20.36 20.87 -28.83
CA ASN A 16 19.66 19.92 -28.00
C ASN A 16 19.48 20.63 -26.66
N SER A 17 18.54 21.57 -26.60
CA SER A 17 17.90 21.97 -25.37
C SER A 17 17.27 20.68 -24.88
N PHE A 18 17.99 19.95 -24.04
CA PHE A 18 17.52 18.77 -23.35
C PHE A 18 16.26 19.22 -22.59
N GLY A 19 15.10 19.05 -23.22
CA GLY A 19 13.83 19.25 -22.56
C GLY A 19 13.77 18.24 -21.42
N GLN A 20 13.34 18.69 -20.25
CA GLN A 20 13.11 17.78 -19.14
C GLN A 20 12.15 16.68 -19.59
N THR A 21 12.43 15.44 -19.21
CA THR A 21 11.54 14.32 -19.48
C THR A 21 10.27 14.43 -18.63
N ILE A 22 9.21 13.68 -18.99
CA ILE A 22 7.99 13.60 -18.17
C ILE A 22 8.35 13.16 -16.74
N GLN A 23 9.22 12.14 -16.62
CA GLN A 23 9.63 11.59 -15.32
C GLN A 23 10.41 12.61 -14.48
N GLU A 24 11.28 13.42 -15.11
CA GLU A 24 11.99 14.49 -14.42
C GLU A 24 11.04 15.59 -13.93
N LEU A 25 10.03 15.96 -14.73
CA LEU A 25 9.01 16.93 -14.34
C LEU A 25 8.12 16.39 -13.22
N GLU A 26 7.71 15.12 -13.28
CA GLU A 26 6.94 14.47 -12.21
C GLU A 26 7.74 14.37 -10.90
N TYR A 27 9.03 14.03 -10.99
CA TYR A 27 9.93 14.01 -9.84
C TYR A 27 10.06 15.39 -9.22
N ASP A 28 10.30 16.42 -10.05
CA ASP A 28 10.39 17.81 -9.61
C ASP A 28 9.11 18.27 -8.89
N LEU A 29 7.93 17.85 -9.35
CA LEU A 29 6.65 18.19 -8.73
C LEU A 29 6.38 17.40 -7.43
N SER A 30 6.95 16.21 -7.29
CA SER A 30 6.71 15.34 -6.14
C SER A 30 7.58 15.70 -4.93
N TRP A 31 8.67 16.43 -5.14
CA TRP A 31 9.61 16.80 -4.07
C TRP A 31 9.39 18.25 -3.61
N TYR A 32 9.58 18.52 -2.32
CA TYR A 32 9.56 19.89 -1.78
C TYR A 32 10.91 20.21 -1.13
N SER A 33 11.58 21.25 -1.61
CA SER A 33 12.74 21.81 -0.93
C SER A 33 12.28 22.75 0.18
N SER A 34 12.95 22.73 1.34
CA SER A 34 12.69 23.69 2.42
C SER A 34 12.91 25.16 1.99
N SER A 35 13.65 25.39 0.91
CA SER A 35 13.87 26.73 0.32
C SER A 35 12.83 27.15 -0.71
N GLU A 36 12.00 26.23 -1.20
CA GLU A 36 10.99 26.52 -2.22
C GLU A 36 9.75 27.15 -1.57
N LYS A 37 9.15 28.14 -2.23
CA LYS A 37 7.83 28.63 -1.84
C LYS A 37 6.78 27.79 -2.54
N TYR A 38 5.72 27.46 -1.82
CA TYR A 38 4.59 26.74 -2.39
C TYR A 38 3.96 27.54 -3.55
N GLY A 39 3.90 26.93 -4.74
CA GLY A 39 3.47 27.55 -5.99
C GLY A 39 4.60 27.86 -6.99
N ASP A 40 5.87 27.75 -6.58
CA ASP A 40 7.02 28.03 -7.46
C ASP A 40 7.13 27.08 -8.67
N LYS A 41 6.41 25.95 -8.65
CA LYS A 41 6.45 24.93 -9.71
C LYS A 41 5.24 24.96 -10.64
N ILE A 42 4.38 25.98 -10.54
CA ILE A 42 3.16 26.05 -11.37
C ILE A 42 3.47 26.04 -12.88
N GLU A 43 4.53 26.72 -13.32
CA GLU A 43 4.93 26.74 -14.73
C GLU A 43 5.48 25.38 -15.19
N LYS A 44 6.14 24.63 -14.29
CA LYS A 44 6.54 23.24 -14.58
C LYS A 44 5.32 22.33 -14.72
N ALA A 45 4.32 22.47 -13.84
CA ALA A 45 3.09 21.71 -13.94
C ALA A 45 2.32 22.01 -15.23
N LYS A 46 2.19 23.29 -15.62
CA LYS A 46 1.58 23.68 -16.90
C LYS A 46 2.33 23.11 -18.10
N ARG A 47 3.67 23.21 -18.11
CA ARG A 47 4.51 22.62 -19.16
C ARG A 47 4.32 21.10 -19.24
N LEU A 48 4.21 20.42 -18.10
CA LEU A 48 3.92 18.99 -18.07
C LEU A 48 2.53 18.70 -18.67
N GLN A 49 1.51 19.51 -18.39
CA GLN A 49 0.19 19.39 -19.03
C GLN A 49 0.16 19.69 -20.53
N GLU A 50 1.07 20.52 -21.03
CA GLU A 50 1.21 20.73 -22.48
C GLU A 50 1.70 19.46 -23.19
N ILE A 51 2.52 18.66 -22.50
CA ILE A 51 3.07 17.39 -23.01
C ILE A 51 2.08 16.25 -22.80
N ASP A 52 1.53 16.14 -21.59
CA ASP A 52 0.56 15.14 -21.16
C ASP A 52 -0.61 15.84 -20.44
N PRO A 53 -1.70 16.19 -21.18
CA PRO A 53 -2.84 16.92 -20.63
C PRO A 53 -3.55 16.22 -19.48
N PHE A 54 -3.31 14.92 -19.28
CA PHE A 54 -3.96 14.11 -18.26
C PHE A 54 -2.99 13.65 -17.16
N ASN A 55 -1.80 14.24 -17.11
CA ASN A 55 -0.82 13.92 -16.09
C ASN A 55 -1.38 14.19 -14.68
N PHE A 56 -1.53 13.14 -13.87
CA PHE A 56 -2.14 13.24 -12.54
C PHE A 56 -1.37 14.21 -11.63
N ARG A 57 -0.03 14.15 -11.62
CA ARG A 57 0.81 14.98 -10.73
C ARG A 57 0.71 16.46 -11.08
N ALA A 58 0.78 16.80 -12.36
CA ALA A 58 0.58 18.18 -12.79
C ALA A 58 -0.82 18.70 -12.45
N THR A 59 -1.85 17.87 -12.69
CA THR A 59 -3.24 18.21 -12.40
C THR A 59 -3.48 18.43 -10.92
N GLU A 60 -3.01 17.52 -10.06
CA GLU A 60 -3.08 17.67 -8.61
C GLU A 60 -2.41 18.97 -8.15
N TYR A 61 -1.19 19.24 -8.63
CA TYR A 61 -0.45 20.45 -8.27
C TYR A 61 -1.22 21.72 -8.65
N ILE A 62 -1.74 21.79 -9.88
CA ILE A 62 -2.53 22.94 -10.36
C ILE A 62 -3.81 23.11 -9.54
N CYS A 63 -4.54 22.03 -9.27
CA CYS A 63 -5.78 22.07 -8.49
C CYS A 63 -5.51 22.55 -7.06
N ARG A 64 -4.47 22.05 -6.39
CA ARG A 64 -4.08 22.52 -5.05
C ARG A 64 -3.63 23.98 -5.08
N TYR A 65 -2.86 24.38 -6.08
CA TYR A 65 -2.46 25.78 -6.27
C TYR A 65 -3.68 26.71 -6.38
N TYR A 66 -4.71 26.33 -7.16
CA TYR A 66 -5.95 27.10 -7.27
C TYR A 66 -6.74 27.13 -5.96
N TYR A 67 -6.91 25.98 -5.31
CA TYR A 67 -7.60 25.86 -4.03
C TYR A 67 -6.96 26.71 -2.93
N ASP A 68 -5.65 26.56 -2.71
CA ASP A 68 -4.93 27.21 -1.61
C ASP A 68 -4.85 28.73 -1.77
N ARG A 69 -4.69 29.19 -3.03
CA ARG A 69 -4.54 30.62 -3.32
C ARG A 69 -5.88 31.32 -3.57
N LYS A 70 -6.98 30.56 -3.69
CA LYS A 70 -8.30 31.07 -4.09
C LYS A 70 -8.26 31.90 -5.38
N ILE A 71 -7.37 31.51 -6.30
CA ILE A 71 -7.13 32.24 -7.56
C ILE A 71 -8.19 31.89 -8.60
N ASP A 72 -8.61 30.63 -8.63
CA ASP A 72 -9.61 30.12 -9.56
C ASP A 72 -10.37 28.94 -8.91
N SER A 73 -11.47 28.52 -9.52
CA SER A 73 -12.19 27.33 -9.09
C SER A 73 -11.59 26.07 -9.72
N VAL A 74 -11.26 25.09 -8.90
CA VAL A 74 -10.91 23.73 -9.36
C VAL A 74 -12.01 23.16 -10.27
N SER A 75 -13.28 23.51 -10.03
CA SER A 75 -14.38 23.11 -10.90
C SER A 75 -14.28 23.68 -12.31
N ILE A 76 -13.88 24.96 -12.45
CA ILE A 76 -13.72 25.64 -13.74
C ILE A 76 -12.57 25.02 -14.53
N TYR A 77 -11.48 24.68 -13.84
CA TYR A 77 -10.36 23.95 -14.45
C TYR A 77 -10.85 22.64 -15.11
N PHE A 78 -11.60 21.82 -14.37
CA PHE A 78 -12.09 20.56 -14.93
C PHE A 78 -13.19 20.73 -15.98
N ASP A 79 -14.06 21.74 -15.84
CA ASP A 79 -15.06 22.04 -16.87
C ASP A 79 -14.36 22.39 -18.20
N ASN A 80 -13.28 23.19 -18.16
CA ASN A 80 -12.47 23.50 -19.34
C ASN A 80 -11.76 22.27 -19.90
N LEU A 81 -11.20 21.42 -19.04
CA LEU A 81 -10.51 20.20 -19.46
C LEU A 81 -11.49 19.22 -20.15
N ILE A 82 -12.68 19.01 -19.57
CA ILE A 82 -13.74 18.18 -20.14
C ILE A 82 -14.25 18.76 -21.46
N ASN A 83 -14.50 20.08 -21.53
CA ASN A 83 -14.95 20.72 -22.77
C ASN A 83 -13.91 20.60 -23.90
N LYS A 84 -12.62 20.61 -23.56
CA LYS A 84 -11.52 20.44 -24.51
C LYS A 84 -11.38 18.99 -24.98
N PHE A 85 -11.73 18.02 -24.13
CA PHE A 85 -11.57 16.59 -24.39
C PHE A 85 -12.82 15.78 -24.00
N PRO A 86 -13.98 16.01 -24.64
CA PRO A 86 -15.26 15.43 -24.21
C PRO A 86 -15.34 13.90 -24.44
N ASP A 87 -14.61 13.38 -25.43
CA ASP A 87 -14.59 11.96 -25.79
C ASP A 87 -13.45 11.18 -25.12
N LYS A 88 -12.84 11.77 -24.07
CA LYS A 88 -11.74 11.17 -23.29
C LYS A 88 -12.21 10.84 -21.89
N THR A 89 -11.81 9.68 -21.37
CA THR A 89 -12.21 9.23 -20.03
C THR A 89 -11.40 9.93 -18.94
N GLU A 90 -10.18 10.32 -19.26
CA GLU A 90 -9.17 10.81 -18.33
C GLU A 90 -9.59 12.10 -17.60
N PRO A 91 -10.18 13.13 -18.25
CA PRO A 91 -10.68 14.31 -17.54
C PRO A 91 -11.70 13.98 -16.44
N TYR A 92 -12.61 13.05 -16.71
CA TYR A 92 -13.64 12.63 -15.75
C TYR A 92 -13.04 11.80 -14.61
N LEU A 93 -12.10 10.91 -14.92
CA LEU A 93 -11.39 10.11 -13.93
C LEU A 93 -10.57 11.01 -13.00
N LEU A 94 -9.77 11.94 -13.54
CA LEU A 94 -8.99 12.91 -12.77
C LEU A 94 -9.89 13.75 -11.85
N ARG A 95 -11.01 14.25 -12.38
CA ARG A 95 -11.96 15.03 -11.58
C ARG A 95 -12.54 14.23 -10.43
N SER A 96 -12.88 12.95 -10.68
CA SER A 96 -13.43 12.07 -9.65
C SER A 96 -12.43 11.77 -8.51
N GLU A 97 -11.13 11.72 -8.81
CA GLU A 97 -10.07 11.46 -7.84
C GLU A 97 -9.61 12.71 -7.10
N LEU A 98 -9.68 13.88 -7.75
CA LEU A 98 -9.30 15.18 -7.18
C LEU A 98 -10.50 15.99 -6.67
N LEU A 99 -11.68 15.37 -6.55
CA LEU A 99 -12.92 16.02 -6.14
C LEU A 99 -12.83 16.67 -4.75
N PHE A 100 -11.97 16.15 -3.87
CA PHE A 100 -11.74 16.69 -2.52
C PHE A 100 -11.14 18.11 -2.53
N LEU A 101 -10.63 18.57 -3.68
CA LEU A 101 -10.17 19.94 -3.90
C LEU A 101 -11.29 20.87 -4.41
N GLU A 102 -12.42 20.32 -4.86
CA GLU A 102 -13.61 21.08 -5.26
C GLU A 102 -14.66 21.16 -4.13
N LEU A 103 -14.77 20.10 -3.34
CA LEU A 103 -15.84 19.91 -2.36
C LEU A 103 -15.30 19.62 -0.96
N ASP A 104 -16.04 20.13 0.02
CA ASP A 104 -15.85 19.78 1.42
C ASP A 104 -16.28 18.33 1.65
N TYR A 105 -15.32 17.48 2.01
CA TYR A 105 -15.55 16.06 2.30
C TYR A 105 -16.52 15.83 3.47
N ARG A 106 -16.81 16.86 4.28
CA ARG A 106 -17.81 16.80 5.35
C ARG A 106 -19.23 16.63 4.82
N ASP A 107 -19.51 17.09 3.60
CA ASP A 107 -20.74 16.74 2.87
C ASP A 107 -20.52 15.46 2.05
N LYS A 108 -20.46 14.33 2.78
CA LYS A 108 -20.17 13.02 2.21
C LYS A 108 -21.15 12.63 1.10
N ASP A 109 -22.44 12.94 1.26
CA ASP A 109 -23.47 12.55 0.30
C ASP A 109 -23.27 13.25 -1.03
N GLU A 110 -23.05 14.57 -1.03
CA GLU A 110 -22.79 15.30 -2.27
C GLU A 110 -21.46 14.88 -2.90
N TYR A 111 -20.43 14.68 -2.08
CA TYR A 111 -19.12 14.18 -2.54
C TYR A 111 -19.25 12.84 -3.28
N ASN A 112 -19.89 11.85 -2.65
CA ASN A 112 -20.09 10.52 -3.22
C ASN A 112 -20.92 10.57 -4.51
N ARG A 113 -22.02 11.34 -4.52
CA ARG A 113 -22.87 11.51 -5.71
C ARG A 113 -22.10 12.10 -6.89
N ARG A 114 -21.30 13.14 -6.67
CA ARG A 114 -20.49 13.74 -7.74
C ARG A 114 -19.38 12.82 -8.21
N LYS A 115 -18.68 12.13 -7.29
CA LYS A 115 -17.64 11.16 -7.65
C LYS A 115 -18.20 10.07 -8.58
N VAL A 116 -19.31 9.43 -8.18
CA VAL A 116 -19.97 8.40 -8.99
C VAL A 116 -20.51 8.97 -10.31
N LYS A 117 -21.04 10.19 -10.32
CA LYS A 117 -21.50 10.85 -11.55
C LYS A 117 -20.36 10.96 -12.58
N TYR A 118 -19.19 11.49 -12.20
CA TYR A 118 -18.07 11.62 -13.12
C TYR A 118 -17.54 10.27 -13.59
N LEU A 119 -17.44 9.28 -12.70
CA LEU A 119 -17.04 7.93 -13.07
C LEU A 119 -18.02 7.28 -14.06
N LYS A 120 -19.33 7.47 -13.89
CA LYS A 120 -20.34 6.97 -14.85
C LYS A 120 -20.26 7.67 -16.20
N GLN A 121 -19.95 8.97 -16.24
CA GLN A 121 -19.70 9.68 -17.49
C GLN A 121 -18.46 9.12 -18.21
N ALA A 122 -17.39 8.83 -17.47
CA ALA A 122 -16.21 8.18 -18.01
C ALA A 122 -16.52 6.76 -18.54
N LEU A 123 -17.30 5.98 -17.79
CA LEU A 123 -17.72 4.63 -18.20
C LEU A 123 -18.58 4.66 -19.48
N ALA A 124 -19.41 5.70 -19.66
CA ALA A 124 -20.22 5.85 -20.88
C ALA A 124 -19.35 6.03 -22.14
N ILE A 125 -18.16 6.60 -22.01
CA ILE A 125 -17.18 6.75 -23.10
C ILE A 125 -16.43 5.42 -23.33
N SER A 126 -16.04 4.72 -22.26
CA SER A 126 -15.32 3.43 -22.34
C SER A 126 -15.92 2.40 -21.38
N PRO A 127 -16.92 1.61 -21.80
CA PRO A 127 -17.67 0.71 -20.91
C PRO A 127 -16.85 -0.44 -20.30
N ASN A 128 -15.74 -0.81 -20.93
CA ASN A 128 -14.86 -1.89 -20.48
C ASN A 128 -13.54 -1.38 -19.89
N ASP A 129 -13.45 -0.08 -19.58
CA ASP A 129 -12.28 0.46 -18.90
C ASP A 129 -12.19 -0.07 -17.48
N SER A 130 -11.28 -1.02 -17.27
CA SER A 130 -11.14 -1.70 -15.99
C SER A 130 -10.80 -0.77 -14.82
N ILE A 131 -10.16 0.38 -15.07
CA ILE A 131 -9.81 1.35 -14.02
C ILE A 131 -11.07 2.06 -13.57
N ILE A 132 -11.90 2.52 -14.50
CA ILE A 132 -13.19 3.18 -14.20
C ILE A 132 -14.13 2.21 -13.49
N VAL A 133 -14.25 0.98 -14.00
CA VAL A 133 -15.08 -0.07 -13.39
C VAL A 133 -14.63 -0.36 -11.96
N PHE A 134 -13.32 -0.49 -11.71
CA PHE A 134 -12.79 -0.68 -10.36
C PHE A 134 -13.06 0.51 -9.45
N LYS A 135 -12.91 1.74 -9.93
CA LYS A 135 -13.20 2.96 -9.15
C LYS A 135 -14.68 3.11 -8.81
N LEU A 136 -15.59 2.66 -9.67
CA LEU A 136 -17.02 2.58 -9.36
C LEU A 136 -17.30 1.53 -8.29
N ALA A 137 -16.74 0.31 -8.44
CA ALA A 137 -16.83 -0.73 -7.42
C ALA A 137 -16.34 -0.23 -6.05
N GLU A 138 -15.15 0.39 -6.00
CA GLU A 138 -14.56 0.98 -4.80
C GLU A 138 -15.50 2.02 -4.16
N ALA A 139 -16.01 2.98 -4.96
CA ALA A 139 -16.88 4.04 -4.46
C ALA A 139 -18.17 3.48 -3.85
N TYR A 140 -18.80 2.49 -4.50
CA TYR A 140 -20.00 1.86 -4.00
C TYR A 140 -19.73 0.95 -2.79
N TYR A 141 -18.62 0.24 -2.77
CA TYR A 141 -18.21 -0.60 -1.63
C TYR A 141 -17.99 0.26 -0.37
N LYS A 142 -17.25 1.36 -0.50
CA LYS A 142 -16.98 2.30 0.60
C LYS A 142 -18.27 2.97 1.12
N ASP A 143 -19.24 3.22 0.24
CA ASP A 143 -20.55 3.72 0.64
C ASP A 143 -21.37 2.66 1.39
N PHE A 144 -21.33 1.41 0.93
CA PHE A 144 -21.97 0.26 1.56
C PHE A 144 -21.44 -0.02 2.97
N ILE A 145 -20.12 -0.07 3.14
CA ILE A 145 -19.50 -0.49 4.40
C ILE A 145 -19.57 0.59 5.47
N PHE A 146 -19.58 1.87 5.06
CA PHE A 146 -19.55 3.01 5.97
C PHE A 146 -20.59 2.99 7.11
N PRO A 147 -21.89 2.73 6.88
CA PRO A 147 -22.85 2.64 7.97
C PRO A 147 -22.65 1.43 8.90
N LEU A 148 -21.85 0.45 8.49
CA LEU A 148 -21.68 -0.84 9.17
C LEU A 148 -20.31 -0.96 9.87
N GLU A 149 -19.29 -0.26 9.37
CA GLU A 149 -17.93 -0.29 9.90
C GLU A 149 -17.89 0.18 11.36
N LYS A 150 -17.10 -0.50 12.19
CA LYS A 150 -16.81 0.00 13.54
C LYS A 150 -16.05 1.31 13.43
N GLU A 151 -16.33 2.21 14.35
CA GLU A 151 -15.52 3.43 14.49
C GLU A 151 -14.09 3.00 14.82
N GLN A 152 -13.16 3.32 13.91
CA GLN A 152 -11.76 2.96 14.08
C GLN A 152 -11.17 3.83 15.18
N ASP A 153 -10.87 3.22 16.32
CA ASP A 153 -10.07 3.85 17.36
C ASP A 153 -8.63 3.87 16.87
N TRP A 154 -8.22 4.99 16.28
CA TRP A 154 -6.87 5.16 15.76
C TRP A 154 -5.81 5.20 16.87
N GLY A 155 -6.18 5.07 18.15
CA GLY A 155 -5.27 5.12 19.31
C GLY A 155 -4.58 6.48 19.48
N PHE A 156 -4.88 7.41 18.58
CA PHE A 156 -4.47 8.78 18.61
C PHE A 156 -5.51 9.56 19.41
N ASP A 157 -5.35 9.52 20.72
CA ASP A 157 -5.92 10.49 21.65
C ASP A 157 -5.17 11.84 21.48
N PHE A 158 -5.00 12.29 20.22
CA PHE A 158 -4.52 13.62 19.90
C PHE A 158 -5.68 14.57 20.23
N VAL A 159 -5.62 15.19 21.41
CA VAL A 159 -6.51 16.28 21.89
C VAL A 159 -7.79 15.72 22.55
N ASP A 160 -7.92 15.62 23.88
CA ASP A 160 -8.68 16.65 24.64
C ASP A 160 -8.63 16.60 26.19
N LYS A 161 -7.61 16.01 26.84
CA LYS A 161 -7.51 16.15 28.32
C LYS A 161 -7.21 17.58 28.83
N LEU A 162 -7.13 18.57 27.94
CA LEU A 162 -7.01 19.99 28.29
C LEU A 162 -8.18 20.87 27.84
N ILE A 163 -9.25 20.31 27.25
CA ILE A 163 -10.44 21.10 26.91
C ILE A 163 -11.51 20.95 28.00
N ASP A 164 -11.84 22.12 28.55
CA ASP A 164 -12.91 22.47 29.47
C ASP A 164 -14.08 21.46 29.53
N SER A 165 -14.44 21.04 30.75
CA SER A 165 -15.46 20.02 31.10
C SER A 165 -16.90 20.42 30.77
N THR A 166 -17.09 21.34 29.84
CA THR A 166 -18.38 21.93 29.44
C THR A 166 -18.82 21.55 28.03
N ILE A 167 -18.09 20.69 27.32
CA ILE A 167 -18.50 20.25 25.97
C ILE A 167 -19.64 19.24 26.05
N ALA A 168 -20.82 19.73 25.69
CA ALA A 168 -22.04 18.96 25.48
C ALA A 168 -21.77 17.71 24.62
N VAL A 169 -22.30 16.57 25.07
CA VAL A 169 -22.36 15.33 24.29
C VAL A 169 -23.11 15.62 22.99
N LYS A 170 -22.38 15.88 21.90
CA LYS A 170 -22.99 15.95 20.57
C LYS A 170 -23.49 14.55 20.25
N GLU A 171 -24.78 14.42 19.98
CA GLU A 171 -25.36 13.19 19.45
C GLU A 171 -24.53 12.74 18.24
N LYS A 172 -24.02 11.51 18.27
CA LYS A 172 -23.27 10.96 17.14
C LYS A 172 -24.20 10.91 15.94
N ALA A 173 -23.80 11.55 14.85
CA ALA A 173 -24.54 11.49 13.60
C ALA A 173 -24.67 10.02 13.17
N VAL A 174 -25.90 9.59 12.88
CA VAL A 174 -26.17 8.25 12.37
C VAL A 174 -25.51 8.11 11.01
N LYS A 175 -24.51 7.22 10.87
CA LYS A 175 -23.90 6.91 9.58
C LYS A 175 -24.95 6.27 8.67
N ARG A 176 -25.04 6.71 7.41
CA ARG A 176 -25.96 6.19 6.40
C ARG A 176 -25.24 6.08 5.07
N SER A 177 -25.68 5.12 4.25
CA SER A 177 -25.27 4.96 2.86
C SER A 177 -25.83 6.12 2.03
N THR A 178 -25.04 6.70 1.13
CA THR A 178 -25.49 7.72 0.17
C THR A 178 -26.41 7.09 -0.90
N PHE A 179 -26.15 5.84 -1.28
CA PHE A 179 -26.89 5.11 -2.30
C PHE A 179 -27.75 4.00 -1.69
N GLU A 180 -28.97 3.85 -2.22
CA GLU A 180 -29.94 2.83 -1.77
C GLU A 180 -29.46 1.41 -2.05
N ASN A 181 -28.85 1.18 -3.22
CA ASN A 181 -28.37 -0.13 -3.69
C ASN A 181 -26.83 -0.16 -3.81
N ALA A 182 -26.13 0.36 -2.81
CA ALA A 182 -24.66 0.44 -2.81
C ALA A 182 -24.02 -0.96 -2.93
N ALA A 183 -24.53 -1.93 -2.16
CA ALA A 183 -24.03 -3.30 -2.17
C ALA A 183 -24.18 -3.98 -3.54
N ASP A 184 -25.39 -3.99 -4.11
CA ASP A 184 -25.65 -4.56 -5.45
C ASP A 184 -24.82 -3.88 -6.54
N SER A 185 -24.71 -2.54 -6.48
CA SER A 185 -23.92 -1.78 -7.46
C SER A 185 -22.45 -2.17 -7.37
N SER A 186 -21.91 -2.24 -6.16
CA SER A 186 -20.52 -2.65 -5.93
C SER A 186 -20.26 -4.07 -6.44
N LEU A 187 -21.09 -5.04 -6.06
CA LEU A 187 -20.92 -6.45 -6.45
C LEU A 187 -20.91 -6.62 -7.97
N ASN A 188 -21.86 -5.96 -8.66
CA ASN A 188 -21.95 -5.99 -10.12
C ASN A 188 -20.68 -5.43 -10.81
N TYR A 189 -20.12 -4.34 -10.28
CA TYR A 189 -18.87 -3.81 -10.83
C TYR A 189 -17.67 -4.68 -10.46
N LEU A 190 -17.60 -5.25 -9.25
CA LEU A 190 -16.51 -6.14 -8.85
C LEU A 190 -16.48 -7.44 -9.67
N TYR A 191 -17.63 -8.01 -10.04
CA TYR A 191 -17.67 -9.11 -11.01
C TYR A 191 -17.10 -8.71 -12.37
N GLN A 192 -17.40 -7.51 -12.86
CA GLN A 192 -16.78 -7.01 -14.09
C GLN A 192 -15.26 -6.84 -13.94
N VAL A 193 -14.77 -6.31 -12.80
CA VAL A 193 -13.32 -6.23 -12.54
C VAL A 193 -12.69 -7.62 -12.52
N TRP A 194 -13.37 -8.61 -11.92
CA TRP A 194 -12.88 -9.99 -11.88
C TRP A 194 -12.59 -10.55 -13.28
N ASP A 195 -13.45 -10.25 -14.25
CA ASP A 195 -13.29 -10.68 -15.63
C ASP A 195 -12.23 -9.85 -16.37
N LEU A 196 -12.18 -8.54 -16.12
CA LEU A 196 -11.27 -7.62 -16.81
C LEU A 196 -9.82 -7.64 -16.28
N ARG A 197 -9.60 -7.94 -14.99
CA ARG A 197 -8.32 -7.69 -14.29
C ARG A 197 -7.89 -8.86 -13.40
N LYS A 198 -7.15 -9.79 -13.97
CA LYS A 198 -6.56 -10.92 -13.23
C LYS A 198 -5.61 -10.46 -12.12
N ASP A 199 -4.87 -9.38 -12.33
CA ASP A 199 -3.90 -8.79 -11.38
C ASP A 199 -4.56 -8.13 -10.15
N LYS A 200 -5.88 -7.96 -10.16
CA LYS A 200 -6.65 -7.39 -9.05
C LYS A 200 -7.49 -8.42 -8.30
N ARG A 201 -7.56 -9.67 -8.77
CA ARG A 201 -8.41 -10.73 -8.18
C ARG A 201 -8.10 -10.99 -6.72
N ASP A 202 -6.83 -10.93 -6.35
CA ASP A 202 -6.35 -11.11 -4.98
C ASP A 202 -6.88 -10.04 -4.02
N ILE A 203 -7.11 -8.82 -4.50
CA ILE A 203 -7.67 -7.73 -3.72
C ILE A 203 -9.21 -7.81 -3.67
N ILE A 204 -9.84 -8.00 -4.82
CA ILE A 204 -11.31 -7.91 -4.92
C ILE A 204 -12.05 -9.17 -4.46
N TYR A 205 -11.37 -10.30 -4.31
CA TYR A 205 -11.98 -11.55 -3.85
C TYR A 205 -12.73 -11.36 -2.52
N TYR A 206 -12.09 -10.67 -1.57
CA TYR A 206 -12.61 -10.47 -0.23
C TYR A 206 -13.86 -9.57 -0.18
N PRO A 207 -13.87 -8.34 -0.75
CA PRO A 207 -15.08 -7.54 -0.80
C PRO A 207 -16.21 -8.21 -1.61
N ILE A 208 -15.90 -9.01 -2.65
CA ILE A 208 -16.92 -9.81 -3.36
C ILE A 208 -17.60 -10.79 -2.39
N ARG A 209 -16.83 -11.60 -1.64
CA ARG A 209 -17.39 -12.56 -0.68
C ARG A 209 -18.21 -11.86 0.40
N GLN A 210 -17.75 -10.70 0.85
CA GLN A 210 -18.47 -9.90 1.84
C GLN A 210 -19.83 -9.44 1.33
N LEU A 211 -19.88 -8.88 0.11
CA LEU A 211 -21.12 -8.44 -0.52
C LEU A 211 -22.06 -9.61 -0.85
N GLU A 212 -21.53 -10.75 -1.30
CA GLU A 212 -22.30 -11.96 -1.54
C GLU A 212 -22.99 -12.47 -0.27
N CYS A 213 -22.29 -12.47 0.88
CA CYS A 213 -22.91 -12.84 2.15
C CYS A 213 -24.01 -11.84 2.53
N PHE A 214 -23.72 -10.54 2.43
CA PHE A 214 -24.69 -9.48 2.75
C PHE A 214 -25.99 -9.60 1.92
N LEU A 215 -25.84 -9.84 0.62
CA LEU A 215 -26.95 -9.97 -0.34
C LEU A 215 -27.58 -11.38 -0.34
N LYS A 216 -27.03 -12.34 0.43
CA LYS A 216 -27.45 -13.75 0.46
C LYS A 216 -27.36 -14.42 -0.92
N GLN A 217 -26.31 -14.11 -1.67
CA GLN A 217 -26.06 -14.58 -3.04
C GLN A 217 -24.84 -15.51 -3.17
N SER A 218 -24.25 -15.98 -2.06
CA SER A 218 -23.05 -16.83 -2.07
C SER A 218 -23.16 -18.11 -2.91
N ASP A 219 -24.37 -18.64 -3.12
CA ASP A 219 -24.61 -19.83 -3.94
C ASP A 219 -24.72 -19.54 -5.45
N GLN A 220 -24.84 -18.27 -5.84
CA GLN A 220 -25.00 -17.81 -7.23
C GLN A 220 -23.71 -17.16 -7.77
N THR A 221 -22.62 -17.24 -7.01
CA THR A 221 -21.34 -16.62 -7.33
C THR A 221 -20.75 -17.18 -8.63
N PRO A 222 -20.31 -16.32 -9.57
CA PRO A 222 -19.48 -16.74 -10.69
C PRO A 222 -18.02 -17.01 -10.28
N ILE A 223 -17.65 -16.71 -9.03
CA ILE A 223 -16.28 -16.77 -8.52
C ILE A 223 -16.02 -18.11 -7.84
N PRO A 224 -15.00 -18.89 -8.25
CA PRO A 224 -14.67 -20.16 -7.58
C PRO A 224 -14.39 -19.98 -6.08
N LYS A 225 -14.91 -20.88 -5.25
CA LYS A 225 -14.76 -20.84 -3.77
C LYS A 225 -13.30 -20.94 -3.33
N ASP A 226 -12.45 -21.54 -4.14
CA ASP A 226 -11.04 -21.79 -3.87
C ASP A 226 -10.09 -20.91 -4.72
N ALA A 227 -10.61 -19.86 -5.36
CA ALA A 227 -9.82 -18.97 -6.21
C ALA A 227 -8.63 -18.31 -5.49
N GLU A 228 -8.69 -18.19 -4.16
CA GLU A 228 -7.58 -17.70 -3.33
C GLU A 228 -6.30 -18.53 -3.43
N ARG A 229 -6.42 -19.83 -3.77
CA ARG A 229 -5.28 -20.72 -3.94
C ARG A 229 -4.44 -20.38 -5.18
N ASP A 230 -5.04 -19.71 -6.15
CA ASP A 230 -4.40 -19.32 -7.40
C ASP A 230 -3.62 -18.00 -7.27
N PHE A 231 -3.73 -17.29 -6.15
CA PHE A 231 -3.00 -16.03 -5.91
C PHE A 231 -1.52 -16.26 -5.59
N ASN A 232 -0.94 -17.38 -6.04
CA ASN A 232 0.35 -17.94 -5.69
C ASN A 232 1.50 -16.90 -5.70
N GLN A 233 1.75 -16.28 -4.54
CA GLN A 233 2.85 -15.34 -4.35
C GLN A 233 4.04 -16.07 -3.73
N CYS A 234 5.24 -15.71 -4.18
CA CYS A 234 6.48 -16.29 -3.67
C CYS A 234 6.62 -16.03 -2.16
N TYR A 235 6.52 -14.78 -1.71
CA TYR A 235 6.82 -14.43 -0.32
C TYR A 235 5.63 -14.52 0.63
N PHE A 236 4.56 -13.76 0.37
CA PHE A 236 3.36 -13.72 1.21
C PHE A 236 2.15 -13.46 0.31
N PRO A 237 1.05 -14.20 0.41
CA PRO A 237 -0.20 -13.79 -0.22
C PRO A 237 -0.67 -12.42 0.29
N SER A 238 -1.40 -11.66 -0.54
CA SER A 238 -1.94 -10.33 -0.19
C SER A 238 -2.80 -10.34 1.08
N TYR A 239 -3.52 -11.43 1.34
CA TYR A 239 -4.36 -11.60 2.52
C TYR A 239 -3.60 -11.96 3.79
N TYR A 240 -2.31 -12.28 3.70
CA TYR A 240 -1.61 -12.89 4.83
C TYR A 240 -1.54 -11.93 6.01
N PHE A 241 -1.37 -10.64 5.77
CA PHE A 241 -1.24 -9.62 6.81
C PHE A 241 -2.57 -8.97 7.21
N THR A 242 -3.69 -9.40 6.65
CA THR A 242 -4.97 -8.69 6.78
C THR A 242 -5.81 -9.15 7.98
N ASN A 243 -5.22 -10.01 8.83
CA ASN A 243 -5.80 -10.53 10.08
C ASN A 243 -7.29 -10.94 9.97
N LEU A 244 -7.65 -11.68 8.93
CA LEU A 244 -9.04 -12.13 8.70
C LEU A 244 -9.61 -12.82 9.95
N THR A 245 -10.82 -12.43 10.34
CA THR A 245 -11.55 -13.02 11.48
C THR A 245 -12.21 -14.34 11.10
N ASP A 246 -12.62 -15.11 12.11
CA ASP A 246 -13.52 -16.24 11.89
C ASP A 246 -14.87 -15.71 11.34
N ASN A 247 -15.30 -16.19 10.18
CA ASN A 247 -16.45 -15.68 9.41
C ASN A 247 -16.28 -14.26 8.85
N TRP A 248 -15.06 -13.90 8.45
CA TRP A 248 -14.77 -12.62 7.80
C TRP A 248 -15.71 -12.33 6.60
N GLU A 249 -16.19 -13.34 5.88
CA GLU A 249 -17.12 -13.17 4.75
C GLU A 249 -18.42 -12.50 5.14
N CYS A 250 -18.82 -12.54 6.40
CA CYS A 250 -20.07 -11.94 6.89
C CYS A 250 -19.82 -10.90 7.98
N ASP A 251 -18.55 -10.51 8.19
CA ASP A 251 -18.19 -9.42 9.08
C ASP A 251 -18.22 -8.09 8.33
N PHE A 252 -19.34 -7.37 8.45
CA PHE A 252 -19.51 -6.05 7.84
C PHE A 252 -18.96 -4.90 8.70
N SER A 253 -18.29 -5.21 9.80
CA SER A 253 -17.68 -4.19 10.66
C SER A 253 -16.29 -3.76 10.20
N THR A 254 -15.76 -4.44 9.18
CA THR A 254 -14.40 -4.30 8.64
C THR A 254 -14.46 -3.99 7.14
N ASP A 255 -13.73 -2.97 6.71
CA ASP A 255 -13.50 -2.65 5.29
C ASP A 255 -12.42 -3.59 4.74
N TYR A 256 -12.82 -4.77 4.25
CA TYR A 256 -11.87 -5.74 3.71
C TYR A 256 -11.23 -5.30 2.40
N LEU A 257 -11.79 -4.33 1.67
CA LEU A 257 -11.06 -3.75 0.53
C LEU A 257 -9.82 -3.02 1.02
N PHE A 258 -9.97 -2.15 2.02
CA PHE A 258 -8.87 -1.42 2.64
C PHE A 258 -7.87 -2.36 3.33
N GLU A 259 -8.35 -3.31 4.15
CA GLU A 259 -7.46 -4.22 4.89
C GLU A 259 -6.61 -5.07 3.93
N ILE A 260 -7.19 -5.58 2.84
CA ILE A 260 -6.43 -6.36 1.84
C ILE A 260 -5.45 -5.49 1.05
N GLU A 261 -5.82 -4.27 0.69
CA GLU A 261 -4.89 -3.33 0.04
C GLU A 261 -3.71 -3.00 0.97
N SER A 262 -3.97 -2.78 2.26
CA SER A 262 -2.94 -2.54 3.27
C SER A 262 -2.01 -3.75 3.43
N GLY A 263 -2.57 -4.94 3.66
CA GLY A 263 -1.78 -6.16 3.82
C GLY A 263 -0.98 -6.53 2.57
N LYS A 264 -1.52 -6.26 1.38
CA LYS A 264 -0.80 -6.38 0.10
C LYS A 264 0.40 -5.44 0.06
N GLY A 265 0.22 -4.17 0.47
CA GLY A 265 1.32 -3.21 0.58
C GLY A 265 2.46 -3.72 1.48
N THR A 266 2.11 -4.24 2.66
CA THR A 266 3.08 -4.86 3.58
C THR A 266 3.79 -6.06 2.92
N ALA A 267 3.05 -6.95 2.27
CA ALA A 267 3.59 -8.13 1.59
C ALA A 267 4.54 -7.78 0.45
N GLU A 268 4.15 -6.87 -0.43
CA GLU A 268 4.95 -6.40 -1.57
C GLU A 268 6.22 -5.69 -1.08
N TRP A 269 6.11 -4.84 -0.05
CA TRP A 269 7.26 -4.16 0.54
C TRP A 269 8.28 -5.15 1.12
N LEU A 270 7.83 -6.14 1.90
CA LEU A 270 8.70 -7.19 2.42
C LEU A 270 9.34 -8.01 1.30
N GLN A 271 8.59 -8.33 0.24
CA GLN A 271 9.10 -9.03 -0.93
C GLN A 271 10.24 -8.26 -1.60
N VAL A 272 10.07 -6.95 -1.82
CA VAL A 272 11.11 -6.08 -2.43
C VAL A 272 12.38 -6.10 -1.59
N GLN A 273 12.26 -5.90 -0.28
CA GLN A 273 13.39 -5.89 0.66
C GLN A 273 14.09 -7.26 0.74
N LEU A 274 13.34 -8.35 0.86
CA LEU A 274 13.89 -9.70 0.93
C LEU A 274 14.57 -10.12 -0.38
N SER A 275 14.01 -9.73 -1.53
CA SER A 275 14.59 -10.00 -2.84
C SER A 275 15.92 -9.26 -3.02
N ASP A 276 16.02 -8.01 -2.57
CA ASP A 276 17.27 -7.25 -2.61
C ASP A 276 18.35 -7.84 -1.68
N LEU A 277 17.92 -8.33 -0.52
CA LEU A 277 18.75 -9.14 0.38
C LEU A 277 19.03 -10.55 -0.18
N LYS A 278 18.52 -10.91 -1.36
CA LYS A 278 18.69 -12.24 -2.00
C LYS A 278 18.21 -13.39 -1.12
N GLU A 279 17.21 -13.17 -0.28
CA GLU A 279 16.60 -14.21 0.55
C GLU A 279 15.65 -15.08 -0.28
N ASP A 280 15.54 -16.36 0.08
CA ASP A 280 14.63 -17.27 -0.61
C ASP A 280 13.19 -17.02 -0.14
N CYS A 281 12.20 -17.31 -0.97
CA CYS A 281 10.82 -17.43 -0.49
C CYS A 281 10.72 -18.56 0.54
N LEU A 282 9.96 -18.34 1.61
CA LEU A 282 9.68 -19.37 2.63
C LEU A 282 8.26 -19.91 2.57
N TYR A 283 7.27 -19.09 2.19
CA TYR A 283 5.85 -19.46 2.20
C TYR A 283 5.58 -20.75 1.40
N ASN A 284 5.99 -20.77 0.13
CA ASN A 284 5.85 -21.90 -0.78
C ASN A 284 7.06 -22.85 -0.81
N LYS A 285 8.02 -22.69 0.10
CA LYS A 285 9.21 -23.54 0.10
C LYS A 285 8.89 -24.94 0.58
N GLU A 286 9.12 -25.95 -0.25
CA GLU A 286 9.07 -27.33 0.19
C GLU A 286 10.26 -27.64 1.10
N LEU A 287 9.97 -28.15 2.30
CA LEU A 287 11.00 -28.58 3.25
C LEU A 287 10.96 -30.09 3.43
N LYS A 288 12.08 -30.70 3.78
CA LYS A 288 12.10 -32.10 4.23
C LYS A 288 11.33 -32.25 5.55
N GLN A 289 10.86 -33.46 5.84
CA GLN A 289 10.28 -33.78 7.14
C GLN A 289 11.28 -33.44 8.27
N ASN A 290 10.76 -32.95 9.41
CA ASN A 290 11.53 -32.46 10.56
C ASN A 290 12.45 -31.24 10.32
N SER A 291 12.38 -30.61 9.15
CA SER A 291 13.10 -29.35 8.90
C SER A 291 12.27 -28.15 9.38
N ILE A 292 12.95 -27.17 9.99
CA ILE A 292 12.34 -25.94 10.47
C ILE A 292 13.24 -24.77 10.10
N ILE A 293 12.65 -23.72 9.56
CA ILE A 293 13.33 -22.46 9.24
C ILE A 293 12.63 -21.35 10.00
N TYR A 294 13.41 -20.49 10.65
CA TYR A 294 12.95 -19.17 11.07
C TYR A 294 13.71 -18.09 10.33
N ARG A 295 13.03 -16.99 9.99
CA ARG A 295 13.67 -15.78 9.46
C ARG A 295 13.15 -14.56 10.18
N PHE A 296 14.07 -13.81 10.78
CA PHE A 296 13.82 -12.48 11.30
C PHE A 296 14.27 -11.43 10.26
N THR A 297 13.37 -10.55 9.88
CA THR A 297 13.64 -9.39 9.01
C THR A 297 13.38 -8.12 9.80
N TRP A 298 14.35 -7.21 9.80
CA TRP A 298 14.31 -5.95 10.54
C TRP A 298 14.54 -4.79 9.59
N LEU A 299 13.48 -4.02 9.34
CA LEU A 299 13.52 -2.85 8.47
C LEU A 299 13.42 -1.60 9.32
N ARG A 300 14.55 -0.95 9.52
CA ARG A 300 14.66 0.28 10.32
C ARG A 300 14.72 1.48 9.39
N SER A 301 13.89 2.48 9.63
CA SER A 301 13.68 3.61 8.70
C SER A 301 14.98 4.23 8.22
N PHE A 302 15.93 4.48 9.14
CA PHE A 302 17.19 5.18 8.85
C PHE A 302 18.44 4.29 8.94
N HIS A 303 18.26 2.97 9.08
CA HIS A 303 19.38 2.04 9.24
C HIS A 303 19.32 0.92 8.21
N HIS A 304 20.46 0.27 7.98
CA HIS A 304 20.53 -0.84 7.05
C HIS A 304 19.53 -1.94 7.41
N PRO A 305 18.77 -2.46 6.43
CA PRO A 305 17.89 -3.58 6.63
C PRO A 305 18.71 -4.83 6.97
N ILE A 306 18.17 -5.67 7.85
CA ILE A 306 18.82 -6.90 8.31
C ILE A 306 17.87 -8.07 8.11
N ALA A 307 18.37 -9.18 7.56
CA ALA A 307 17.67 -10.47 7.59
C ALA A 307 18.56 -11.52 8.24
N ILE A 308 18.01 -12.30 9.17
CA ILE A 308 18.69 -13.38 9.90
C ILE A 308 17.84 -14.63 9.79
N ARG A 309 18.42 -15.70 9.26
CA ARG A 309 17.73 -16.96 9.00
C ARG A 309 18.42 -18.09 9.75
N ILE A 310 17.69 -18.81 10.59
CA ILE A 310 18.16 -20.02 11.26
C ILE A 310 17.42 -21.22 10.69
N GLU A 311 18.17 -22.21 10.24
CA GLU A 311 17.65 -23.42 9.60
C GLU A 311 18.12 -24.62 10.41
N LYS A 312 17.17 -25.48 10.81
CA LYS A 312 17.46 -26.81 11.32
C LYS A 312 17.01 -27.84 10.29
N VAL A 313 17.96 -28.61 9.78
CA VAL A 313 17.73 -29.73 8.86
C VAL A 313 18.39 -30.95 9.48
N GLU A 314 17.59 -31.93 9.91
CA GLU A 314 18.08 -33.11 10.63
C GLU A 314 18.89 -32.70 11.88
N ASN A 315 20.21 -32.98 11.89
CA ASN A 315 21.13 -32.65 12.97
C ASN A 315 21.99 -31.40 12.69
N GLU A 316 21.78 -30.74 11.55
CA GLU A 316 22.52 -29.55 11.18
C GLU A 316 21.71 -28.30 11.46
N ILE A 317 22.31 -27.35 12.20
CA ILE A 317 21.73 -26.05 12.50
C ILE A 317 22.64 -24.98 11.91
N MET A 318 22.12 -24.22 10.97
CA MET A 318 22.85 -23.18 10.27
C MET A 318 22.16 -21.83 10.48
N LEU A 319 22.95 -20.84 10.87
CA LEU A 319 22.55 -19.44 10.91
C LEU A 319 23.12 -18.73 9.67
N TYR A 320 22.29 -17.95 9.01
CA TYR A 320 22.63 -17.05 7.92
C TYR A 320 22.22 -15.64 8.32
N TRP A 321 23.01 -14.64 7.93
CA TRP A 321 22.60 -13.25 8.12
C TRP A 321 23.03 -12.41 6.93
N LYS A 322 22.25 -11.37 6.67
CA LYS A 322 22.45 -10.42 5.58
C LYS A 322 22.12 -9.02 6.06
N VAL A 323 22.89 -8.07 5.55
CA VAL A 323 22.70 -6.63 5.81
C VAL A 323 22.69 -5.94 4.46
N GLY A 324 21.65 -5.16 4.18
CA GLY A 324 21.51 -4.38 2.95
C GLY A 324 22.30 -3.07 3.00
N LYS A 325 22.37 -2.41 1.86
CA LYS A 325 22.75 -0.99 1.70
C LYS A 325 21.48 -0.14 1.83
N GLY A 326 21.63 1.19 1.78
CA GLY A 326 20.52 2.11 2.03
C GLY A 326 19.93 1.94 3.43
N ALA A 327 18.69 2.39 3.59
CA ALA A 327 17.96 2.32 4.85
C ALA A 327 16.62 1.59 4.66
N GLY A 328 16.19 0.82 5.67
CA GLY A 328 15.10 -0.14 5.52
C GLY A 328 13.71 0.48 5.33
N GLY A 329 13.54 1.79 5.56
CA GLY A 329 12.32 2.54 5.24
C GLY A 329 12.30 3.13 3.83
N TYR A 330 13.31 2.85 3.01
CA TYR A 330 13.49 3.43 1.68
C TYR A 330 13.81 2.36 0.64
N GLU A 331 13.81 2.77 -0.63
CA GLU A 331 14.16 1.91 -1.76
C GLU A 331 15.48 1.15 -1.50
N PRO A 332 15.50 -0.17 -1.72
CA PRO A 332 16.67 -0.97 -1.40
C PRO A 332 17.83 -0.70 -2.36
N GLU A 333 19.06 -0.77 -1.85
CA GLU A 333 20.28 -0.41 -2.60
C GLU A 333 21.24 -1.60 -2.81
N GLY A 334 20.77 -2.83 -2.63
CA GLY A 334 21.56 -4.05 -2.75
C GLY A 334 22.19 -4.54 -1.45
N LEU A 335 22.78 -5.74 -1.51
CA LEU A 335 23.46 -6.35 -0.37
C LEU A 335 24.75 -5.62 0.04
N LYS A 336 24.91 -5.29 1.32
CA LYS A 336 26.15 -4.74 1.90
C LYS A 336 27.09 -5.82 2.39
N LYS A 337 26.59 -6.80 3.15
CA LYS A 337 27.36 -7.94 3.64
C LYS A 337 26.45 -9.12 3.98
N SER A 338 27.02 -10.31 3.94
CA SER A 338 26.36 -11.55 4.37
C SER A 338 27.33 -12.44 5.13
N GLY A 339 26.81 -13.36 5.92
CA GLY A 339 27.61 -14.39 6.56
C GLY A 339 26.77 -15.61 6.94
N LYS A 340 27.46 -16.65 7.40
CA LYS A 340 26.85 -17.87 7.92
C LYS A 340 27.69 -18.47 9.04
N LYS A 341 27.06 -19.22 9.93
CA LYS A 341 27.68 -19.87 11.08
C LYS A 341 26.93 -21.16 11.41
N LYS A 342 27.66 -22.24 11.71
CA LYS A 342 27.07 -23.46 12.27
C LYS A 342 26.80 -23.22 13.75
N LEU A 343 25.59 -23.54 14.21
CA LEU A 343 25.18 -23.41 15.60
C LEU A 343 25.20 -24.75 16.32
N ARG A 344 25.27 -24.68 17.64
CA ARG A 344 25.15 -25.84 18.53
C ARG A 344 23.67 -26.13 18.79
N LEU A 345 23.37 -27.40 19.09
CA LEU A 345 22.03 -27.81 19.48
C LEU A 345 21.47 -27.01 20.67
N LYS A 346 22.32 -26.64 21.63
CA LYS A 346 21.94 -25.80 22.77
C LYS A 346 21.38 -24.44 22.34
N GLU A 347 22.00 -23.77 21.37
CA GLU A 347 21.58 -22.45 20.87
C GLU A 347 20.23 -22.53 20.14
N TRP A 348 19.99 -23.63 19.43
CA TRP A 348 18.68 -23.91 18.82
C TRP A 348 17.58 -24.13 19.87
N ILE A 349 17.86 -24.95 20.89
CA ILE A 349 16.89 -25.24 21.96
C ILE A 349 16.53 -23.96 22.71
N GLU A 350 17.53 -23.15 23.05
CA GLU A 350 17.32 -21.86 23.72
C GLU A 350 16.48 -20.90 22.85
N PHE A 351 16.76 -20.81 21.54
CA PHE A 351 15.94 -20.02 20.63
C PHE A 351 14.48 -20.49 20.58
N GLU A 352 14.23 -21.80 20.43
CA GLU A 352 12.88 -22.37 20.43
C GLU A 352 12.11 -22.09 21.73
N GLU A 353 12.79 -22.13 22.87
CA GLU A 353 12.20 -21.79 24.17
C GLU A 353 11.79 -20.31 24.23
N ILE A 354 12.62 -19.39 23.72
CA ILE A 354 12.32 -17.96 23.66
C ILE A 354 11.15 -17.68 22.70
N VAL A 355 11.14 -18.31 21.52
CA VAL A 355 10.01 -18.20 20.57
C VAL A 355 8.72 -18.69 21.21
N LYS A 356 8.76 -19.83 21.91
CA LYS A 356 7.58 -20.34 22.63
C LYS A 356 7.11 -19.38 23.71
N ALA A 357 8.03 -18.78 24.48
CA ALA A 357 7.71 -17.80 25.51
C ALA A 357 7.09 -16.51 24.96
N SER A 358 7.39 -16.15 23.70
CA SER A 358 6.75 -15.02 23.00
C SER A 358 5.31 -15.27 22.56
N SER A 359 4.81 -16.49 22.74
CA SER A 359 3.50 -16.92 22.22
C SER A 359 3.36 -16.67 20.71
N PHE A 360 4.45 -16.80 19.96
CA PHE A 360 4.52 -16.51 18.53
C PHE A 360 3.36 -17.12 17.72
N ASP A 361 2.98 -18.35 18.06
CA ASP A 361 1.92 -19.08 17.37
C ASP A 361 0.52 -18.48 17.55
N SER A 362 0.29 -17.73 18.62
CA SER A 362 -0.98 -17.04 18.88
C SER A 362 -0.98 -15.56 18.52
N LEU A 363 0.16 -15.01 18.05
CA LEU A 363 0.20 -13.62 17.60
C LEU A 363 -0.61 -13.46 16.30
N PRO A 364 -1.26 -12.30 16.08
CA PRO A 364 -1.86 -11.98 14.79
C PRO A 364 -0.78 -11.97 13.70
N ASN A 365 -1.15 -12.04 12.42
CA ASN A 365 -0.14 -12.00 11.36
C ASN A 365 0.46 -10.59 11.22
N GLU A 366 -0.33 -9.55 11.46
CA GLU A 366 0.11 -8.16 11.46
C GLU A 366 -0.32 -7.43 12.73
N LYS A 367 0.52 -6.54 13.24
CA LYS A 367 0.16 -5.55 14.25
C LYS A 367 0.86 -4.25 13.93
N TYR A 368 0.16 -3.35 13.26
CA TYR A 368 0.70 -2.05 12.86
C TYR A 368 0.09 -0.92 13.68
N ILE A 369 0.94 -0.03 14.19
CA ILE A 369 0.54 1.23 14.82
C ILE A 369 1.02 2.36 13.91
N PRO A 370 0.17 3.30 13.47
CA PRO A 370 0.64 4.35 12.57
C PRO A 370 1.78 5.16 13.20
N MET A 371 2.87 5.33 12.45
CA MET A 371 4.06 6.06 12.88
C MET A 371 4.70 6.76 11.68
N THR A 372 5.34 7.90 11.93
CA THR A 372 6.04 8.68 10.89
C THR A 372 7.33 7.99 10.46
N ASP A 373 8.05 7.46 11.43
CA ASP A 373 9.26 6.67 11.28
C ASP A 373 9.30 5.59 12.37
N GLY A 374 10.21 4.64 12.21
CA GLY A 374 10.39 3.57 13.17
C GLY A 374 11.06 2.34 12.59
N ALA A 375 10.78 1.19 13.18
CA ALA A 375 11.30 -0.09 12.73
C ALA A 375 10.16 -1.10 12.60
N THR A 376 10.20 -1.90 11.55
CA THR A 376 9.30 -3.05 11.41
C THR A 376 10.08 -4.34 11.62
N TRP A 377 9.43 -5.26 12.33
CA TRP A 377 9.95 -6.54 12.76
C TRP A 377 9.07 -7.63 12.17
N THR A 378 9.65 -8.50 11.35
CA THR A 378 8.95 -9.66 10.79
C THR A 378 9.66 -10.93 11.21
N LEU A 379 8.99 -11.80 11.95
CA LEU A 379 9.48 -13.15 12.23
C LEU A 379 8.62 -14.17 11.47
N GLU A 380 9.27 -14.96 10.62
CA GLU A 380 8.67 -16.04 9.86
C GLU A 380 9.11 -17.38 10.43
N ARG A 381 8.23 -18.38 10.37
CA ARG A 381 8.52 -19.79 10.65
C ARG A 381 7.95 -20.66 9.53
N LYS A 382 8.80 -21.47 8.91
CA LYS A 382 8.41 -22.50 7.96
C LYS A 382 8.75 -23.89 8.50
N LYS A 383 7.76 -24.77 8.53
CA LYS A 383 7.87 -26.22 8.75
C LYS A 383 7.49 -26.95 7.45
N HIS A 384 7.59 -28.27 7.44
CA HIS A 384 7.20 -29.11 6.28
C HIS A 384 5.81 -28.75 5.74
N GLU A 385 4.79 -28.66 6.62
CA GLU A 385 3.39 -28.50 6.22
C GLU A 385 2.79 -27.13 6.57
N SER A 386 3.53 -26.26 7.28
CA SER A 386 2.96 -25.02 7.81
C SER A 386 3.91 -23.85 7.73
N PHE A 387 3.32 -22.66 7.52
CA PHE A 387 4.00 -21.38 7.51
C PHE A 387 3.27 -20.41 8.44
N LYS A 388 4.02 -19.68 9.26
CA LYS A 388 3.52 -18.59 10.13
C LYS A 388 4.43 -17.38 9.98
N ALA A 389 3.88 -16.19 9.88
CA ALA A 389 4.64 -14.94 10.05
C ALA A 389 3.91 -14.00 11.02
N HIS A 390 4.68 -13.21 11.77
CA HIS A 390 4.20 -12.07 12.54
C HIS A 390 4.99 -10.84 12.09
N HIS A 391 4.29 -9.81 11.62
CA HIS A 391 4.79 -8.49 11.28
C HIS A 391 4.32 -7.46 12.30
N SER A 392 5.22 -6.66 12.84
CA SER A 392 4.86 -5.59 13.78
C SER A 392 5.86 -4.46 13.78
N ASN A 393 5.38 -3.24 13.96
CA ASN A 393 6.23 -2.07 14.25
C ASN A 393 6.18 -1.64 15.72
N SER A 394 5.45 -2.39 16.55
CA SER A 394 5.39 -2.23 18.00
C SER A 394 5.42 -3.61 18.66
N PRO A 395 6.54 -4.35 18.51
CA PRO A 395 6.67 -5.68 19.09
C PRO A 395 6.60 -5.63 20.62
N ASN A 396 6.00 -6.65 21.24
CA ASN A 396 6.08 -6.81 22.69
C ASN A 396 7.49 -7.29 23.09
N LYS A 397 7.81 -7.20 24.38
CA LYS A 397 9.14 -7.52 24.90
C LYS A 397 9.58 -8.94 24.56
N GLU A 398 8.69 -9.92 24.72
CA GLU A 398 9.01 -11.33 24.51
C GLU A 398 9.30 -11.63 23.03
N PHE A 399 8.53 -11.04 22.11
CA PHE A 399 8.75 -11.16 20.67
C PHE A 399 10.04 -10.46 20.23
N SER A 400 10.30 -9.25 20.73
CA SER A 400 11.57 -8.55 20.49
C SER A 400 12.76 -9.35 20.99
N ASN A 401 12.65 -9.99 22.16
CA ASN A 401 13.71 -10.85 22.70
C ASN A 401 14.00 -12.04 21.79
N ALA A 402 12.97 -12.68 21.21
CA ALA A 402 13.16 -13.77 20.26
C ALA A 402 13.94 -13.31 19.01
N CYS A 403 13.58 -12.15 18.48
CA CYS A 403 14.24 -11.57 17.30
C CYS A 403 15.68 -11.11 17.60
N LEU A 404 15.90 -10.45 18.74
CA LEU A 404 17.21 -9.98 19.17
C LEU A 404 18.16 -11.11 19.55
N TYR A 405 17.65 -12.23 20.07
CA TYR A 405 18.48 -13.42 20.30
C TYR A 405 19.13 -13.90 19.00
N LEU A 406 18.39 -13.90 17.87
CA LEU A 406 18.98 -14.22 16.57
C LEU A 406 20.07 -13.23 16.16
N LEU A 407 19.89 -11.93 16.45
CA LEU A 407 20.91 -10.90 16.21
C LEU A 407 22.18 -11.17 17.01
N ASP A 408 22.06 -11.53 18.29
CA ASP A 408 23.18 -11.80 19.20
C ASP A 408 24.00 -13.04 18.79
N LEU A 409 23.39 -13.99 18.07
CA LEU A 409 24.11 -15.14 17.51
C LEU A 409 24.98 -14.79 16.29
N THR A 410 24.79 -13.61 15.69
CA THR A 410 25.55 -13.11 14.54
C THR A 410 26.78 -12.29 14.93
N ASN A 411 27.55 -11.86 13.92
CA ASN A 411 28.63 -10.89 14.09
C ASN A 411 28.19 -9.45 13.75
N ILE A 412 26.89 -9.19 13.64
CA ILE A 412 26.37 -7.83 13.38
C ILE A 412 26.49 -7.01 14.67
N LYS A 413 26.99 -5.78 14.56
CA LYS A 413 27.06 -4.83 15.66
C LYS A 413 25.99 -3.75 15.45
N VAL A 414 25.09 -3.65 16.42
CA VAL A 414 24.05 -2.63 16.52
C VAL A 414 24.19 -2.03 17.91
N LYS A 415 24.16 -0.69 18.03
CA LYS A 415 24.23 -0.05 19.35
C LYS A 415 22.96 -0.37 20.12
N ASP A 416 23.03 -0.43 21.44
CA ASP A 416 21.85 -0.79 22.24
C ASP A 416 20.71 0.25 22.09
N ASP A 417 21.05 1.53 21.96
CA ASP A 417 20.08 2.60 21.68
C ASP A 417 19.41 2.47 20.28
N ASP A 418 20.00 1.69 19.38
CA ASP A 418 19.47 1.41 18.04
C ASP A 418 18.66 0.09 17.98
N LYS A 419 18.39 -0.55 19.13
CA LYS A 419 17.57 -1.76 19.28
C LYS A 419 16.14 -1.43 19.73
N TYR A 420 15.44 -0.67 18.89
CA TYR A 420 14.04 -0.26 19.08
C TYR A 420 13.07 -0.95 18.12
#